data_AF-A0A2N2NVL0-F1
#
_entry.id   AF-A0A2N2NVL0-F1
#
_cell.length_a   1.000
_cell.length_b   1.000
_cell.length_c   1.000
_cell.angle_alpha   90.00
_cell.angle_beta   90.00
_cell.angle_gamma   90.00
#
_symmetry.space_group_name_H-M   'P 1'
#
loop_
_entity.id
_entity.type
_entity.pdbx_description
1 polymer ?
#
loop_
_entity_poly.entity_id
_entity_poly.type
_entity_poly.pdbx_seq_one_letter_code
_entity_poly.pdbx_strand_id
1 'polypeptide(L)'
;MKILKNRLFFWVFWIFCLGIPFVITIFPFFKKPGSIQAWSDIWSIVTPMILPALIIGLITASFQYILMKIRFSISPRWFFLTLVGYSLGPIFSVILIISLLGIVYPKTLSTGGEYFQLFPTALAMVLSGFVIGILQYSEIKILFTGKAKKTGGLLWVFLSVLAWSLSFAVGSVWQGQPRLQSMLVGITIGFISGLFFVIIGNENQIKEERRRRDSNS
;
A
#
# COMPACT_ATOMS: atom_id res chain seq x y z
N MET A 1 -22.85 21.73 -2.39
CA MET A 1 -21.47 22.15 -2.77
C MET A 1 -20.41 21.98 -1.67
N LYS A 2 -20.64 22.42 -0.43
CA LYS A 2 -19.63 22.38 0.67
C LYS A 2 -19.11 20.96 0.99
N ILE A 3 -19.96 19.95 0.91
CA ILE A 3 -19.61 18.54 1.19
C ILE A 3 -18.71 17.94 0.10
N LEU A 4 -19.05 18.16 -1.17
CA LEU A 4 -18.23 17.72 -2.31
C LEU A 4 -16.84 18.36 -2.25
N LYS A 5 -16.76 19.65 -1.89
CA LYS A 5 -15.51 20.38 -1.67
C LYS A 5 -14.66 19.72 -0.56
N ASN A 6 -15.27 19.34 0.56
CA ASN A 6 -14.55 18.65 1.65
C ASN A 6 -14.06 17.25 1.26
N ARG A 7 -14.81 16.52 0.42
CA ARG A 7 -14.40 15.19 -0.07
C ARG A 7 -13.24 15.27 -1.04
N LEU A 8 -13.33 16.18 -2.02
CA LEU A 8 -12.27 16.42 -2.97
C LEU A 8 -11.00 16.87 -2.25
N PHE A 9 -11.14 17.76 -1.26
CA PHE A 9 -10.03 18.18 -0.40
C PHE A 9 -9.40 16.98 0.33
N PHE A 10 -10.19 16.16 1.04
CA PHE A 10 -9.67 14.96 1.71
C PHE A 10 -8.94 14.04 0.74
N TRP A 11 -9.52 13.79 -0.43
CA TRP A 11 -8.93 12.92 -1.46
C TRP A 11 -7.61 13.48 -2.00
N VAL A 12 -7.52 14.78 -2.26
CA VAL A 12 -6.27 15.44 -2.67
C VAL A 12 -5.20 15.31 -1.57
N PHE A 13 -5.57 15.56 -0.31
CA PHE A 13 -4.64 15.38 0.81
C PHE A 13 -4.21 13.92 0.97
N TRP A 14 -5.11 12.97 0.72
CA TRP A 14 -4.79 11.55 0.72
C TRP A 14 -3.73 11.19 -0.33
N ILE A 15 -3.86 11.74 -1.55
CA ILE A 15 -2.85 11.57 -2.61
C ILE A 15 -1.50 12.11 -2.13
N PHE A 16 -1.47 13.29 -1.52
CA PHE A 16 -0.22 13.85 -1.00
C PHE A 16 0.38 13.03 0.14
N CYS A 17 -0.45 12.50 1.05
CA CYS A 17 -0.01 11.64 2.15
C CYS A 17 0.76 10.40 1.66
N LEU A 18 0.43 9.92 0.45
CA LEU A 18 1.08 8.77 -0.18
C LEU A 18 2.14 9.15 -1.20
N GLY A 19 2.01 10.28 -1.90
CA GLY A 19 3.01 10.78 -2.85
C GLY A 19 4.30 11.25 -2.17
N ILE A 20 4.19 12.08 -1.11
CA ILE A 20 5.34 12.71 -0.45
C ILE A 20 6.36 11.69 0.09
N PRO A 21 5.98 10.62 0.83
CA PRO A 21 6.92 9.61 1.30
C PRO A 21 7.80 9.02 0.18
N PHE A 22 7.20 8.78 -0.99
CA PHE A 22 7.87 8.23 -2.16
C PHE A 22 8.65 9.28 -2.97
N VAL A 23 8.33 10.57 -2.84
CA VAL A 23 9.16 11.65 -3.37
C VAL A 23 10.45 11.77 -2.57
N ILE A 24 10.36 11.71 -1.23
CA ILE A 24 11.51 11.85 -0.33
C ILE A 24 12.44 10.64 -0.46
N THR A 25 11.85 9.44 -0.52
CA THR A 25 12.59 8.18 -0.49
C THR A 25 12.59 7.54 -1.87
N ILE A 26 13.77 7.34 -2.47
CA ILE A 26 13.90 6.52 -3.68
C ILE A 26 13.84 5.05 -3.26
N PHE A 27 12.75 4.37 -3.61
CA PHE A 27 12.60 2.96 -3.27
C PHE A 27 13.40 2.07 -4.23
N PRO A 28 14.15 1.06 -3.73
CA PRO A 28 15.08 0.29 -4.55
C PRO A 28 14.41 -0.72 -5.53
N PHE A 29 13.08 -0.80 -5.60
CA PHE A 29 12.35 -1.73 -6.51
C PHE A 29 12.76 -1.62 -7.99
N PHE A 30 13.33 -0.48 -8.39
CA PHE A 30 13.73 -0.19 -9.76
C PHE A 30 15.22 -0.41 -10.03
N LYS A 31 16.01 -0.73 -9.01
CA LYS A 31 17.39 -1.18 -9.22
C LYS A 31 17.31 -2.63 -9.67
N LYS A 32 18.05 -3.00 -10.73
CA LYS A 32 18.16 -4.41 -11.15
C LYS A 32 18.61 -5.21 -9.93
N PRO A 33 17.78 -6.13 -9.40
CA PRO A 33 18.22 -6.97 -8.30
C PRO A 33 19.39 -7.81 -8.81
N GLY A 34 20.44 -7.94 -8.00
CA GLY A 34 21.56 -8.81 -8.29
C GLY A 34 21.08 -10.25 -8.49
N SER A 35 21.90 -11.05 -9.15
CA SER A 35 21.61 -12.46 -9.33
C SER A 35 21.63 -13.20 -7.99
N ILE A 36 20.60 -14.00 -7.69
CA ILE A 36 20.58 -14.87 -6.51
C ILE A 36 21.16 -16.23 -6.90
N GLN A 37 22.12 -16.73 -6.14
CA GLN A 37 22.65 -18.10 -6.24
C GLN A 37 22.53 -18.88 -4.92
N ALA A 38 22.48 -18.19 -3.78
CA ALA A 38 22.44 -18.78 -2.45
C ALA A 38 21.45 -18.07 -1.51
N TRP A 39 21.01 -18.77 -0.46
CA TRP A 39 20.15 -18.20 0.59
C TRP A 39 20.77 -16.97 1.28
N SER A 40 22.10 -16.91 1.37
CA SER A 40 22.83 -15.74 1.90
C SER A 40 22.62 -14.48 1.05
N ASP A 41 22.36 -14.62 -0.26
CA ASP A 41 22.21 -13.49 -1.17
C ASP A 41 20.91 -12.72 -0.93
N ILE A 42 19.93 -13.34 -0.24
CA ILE A 42 18.68 -12.68 0.18
C ILE A 42 19.00 -11.44 1.02
N TRP A 43 20.01 -11.51 1.89
CA TRP A 43 20.41 -10.37 2.71
C TRP A 43 20.91 -9.20 1.88
N SER A 44 21.60 -9.46 0.76
CA SER A 44 22.07 -8.42 -0.16
C SER A 44 20.92 -7.68 -0.86
N ILE A 45 19.76 -8.33 -0.99
CA ILE A 45 18.55 -7.77 -1.61
C ILE A 45 17.69 -7.06 -0.57
N VAL A 46 17.49 -7.68 0.60
CA VAL A 46 16.60 -7.16 1.65
C VAL A 46 17.22 -5.98 2.39
N THR A 47 18.51 -6.04 2.74
CA THR A 47 19.15 -5.01 3.57
C THR A 47 19.02 -3.59 2.98
N PRO A 48 19.24 -3.37 1.67
CA PRO A 48 19.03 -2.05 1.06
C PRO A 48 17.57 -1.57 1.07
N MET A 49 16.58 -2.45 1.30
CA MET A 49 15.17 -2.10 1.37
C MET A 49 14.74 -1.65 2.77
N ILE A 50 15.42 -2.11 3.84
CA ILE A 50 15.00 -1.91 5.23
C ILE A 50 14.83 -0.42 5.56
N LEU A 51 15.89 0.37 5.37
CA LEU A 51 15.87 1.78 5.74
C LEU A 51 14.86 2.59 4.88
N PRO A 52 14.83 2.47 3.54
CA PRO A 52 13.78 3.09 2.72
C PRO A 52 12.36 2.71 3.12
N ALA A 53 12.09 1.44 3.40
CA ALA A 53 10.77 0.96 3.78
C ALA A 53 10.34 1.47 5.16
N LEU A 54 11.28 1.57 6.10
CA LEU A 54 11.02 2.14 7.42
C LEU A 54 10.66 3.63 7.31
N ILE A 55 11.42 4.40 6.52
CA ILE A 55 11.16 5.84 6.31
C ILE A 55 9.80 6.03 5.64
N ILE A 56 9.50 5.29 4.56
CA ILE A 56 8.19 5.36 3.90
C ILE A 56 7.09 5.00 4.89
N GLY A 57 7.21 3.89 5.62
CA GLY A 57 6.21 3.46 6.59
C GLY A 57 5.95 4.49 7.67
N LEU A 58 6.99 5.11 8.23
CA LEU A 58 6.86 6.14 9.27
C LEU A 58 6.14 7.39 8.77
N ILE A 59 6.55 7.91 7.60
CA ILE A 59 5.97 9.14 7.03
C ILE A 59 4.52 8.86 6.59
N THR A 60 4.29 7.75 5.86
CA THR A 60 2.95 7.36 5.41
C THR A 60 2.01 7.13 6.58
N ALA A 61 2.43 6.39 7.61
CA ALA A 61 1.61 6.13 8.78
C ALA A 61 1.26 7.42 9.53
N SER A 62 2.22 8.32 9.70
CA SER A 62 2.00 9.61 10.39
C SER A 62 0.98 10.46 9.65
N PHE A 63 1.15 10.65 8.34
CA PHE A 63 0.24 11.45 7.53
C PHE A 63 -1.15 10.83 7.43
N GLN A 64 -1.24 9.52 7.13
CA GLN A 64 -2.54 8.85 7.08
C GLN A 64 -3.24 8.89 8.43
N TYR A 65 -2.54 8.68 9.54
CA TYR A 65 -3.15 8.72 10.87
C TYR A 65 -3.71 10.09 11.19
N ILE A 66 -2.97 11.18 10.96
CA ILE A 66 -3.47 12.55 11.18
C ILE A 66 -4.73 12.78 10.34
N LEU A 67 -4.65 12.48 9.04
CA LEU A 67 -5.75 12.71 8.11
C LEU A 67 -7.00 11.90 8.47
N MET A 68 -6.82 10.62 8.79
CA MET A 68 -7.92 9.72 9.19
C MET A 68 -8.49 10.10 10.55
N LYS A 69 -7.66 10.50 11.52
CA LYS A 69 -8.13 10.90 12.86
C LYS A 69 -9.03 12.11 12.80
N ILE A 70 -8.68 13.10 11.96
CA ILE A 70 -9.48 14.31 11.74
C ILE A 70 -10.86 13.97 11.14
N ARG A 71 -10.92 12.99 10.22
CA ARG A 71 -12.15 12.75 9.43
C ARG A 71 -13.03 11.62 9.95
N PHE A 72 -12.44 10.56 10.50
CA PHE A 72 -13.12 9.29 10.77
C PHE A 72 -12.96 8.77 12.21
N SER A 73 -12.30 9.53 13.11
CA SER A 73 -12.10 9.14 14.53
C SER A 73 -11.52 7.72 14.71
N ILE A 74 -10.57 7.38 13.86
CA ILE A 74 -9.93 6.06 13.83
C ILE A 74 -9.04 5.80 15.05
N SER A 75 -8.88 4.52 15.41
CA SER A 75 -8.03 4.12 16.53
C SER A 75 -6.53 4.33 16.24
N PRO A 76 -5.68 4.46 17.28
CA PRO A 76 -4.22 4.49 17.11
C PRO A 76 -3.65 3.24 16.44
N ARG A 77 -4.39 2.11 16.40
CA ARG A 77 -3.94 0.89 15.72
C ARG A 77 -3.73 1.11 14.23
N TRP A 78 -4.45 2.04 13.60
CA TRP A 78 -4.22 2.38 12.19
C TRP A 78 -2.80 2.85 11.91
N PHE A 79 -2.23 3.66 12.80
CA PHE A 79 -0.86 4.11 12.66
C PHE A 79 0.09 2.90 12.64
N PHE A 80 -0.05 2.00 13.61
CA PHE A 80 0.80 0.81 13.72
C PHE A 80 0.62 -0.14 12.53
N LEU A 81 -0.62 -0.41 12.11
CA LEU A 81 -0.91 -1.30 10.97
C LEU A 81 -0.38 -0.73 9.66
N THR A 82 -0.49 0.59 9.48
CA THR A 82 0.08 1.30 8.32
C THR A 82 1.61 1.26 8.36
N LEU A 83 2.22 1.54 9.52
CA LEU A 83 3.66 1.52 9.70
C LEU A 83 4.22 0.13 9.36
N VAL A 84 3.67 -0.91 9.99
CA VAL A 84 4.08 -2.30 9.76
C VAL A 84 3.85 -2.69 8.30
N GLY A 85 2.70 -2.36 7.72
CA GLY A 85 2.38 -2.71 6.34
C GLY A 85 3.34 -2.08 5.33
N TYR A 86 3.59 -0.79 5.42
CA TYR A 86 4.47 -0.09 4.48
C TYR A 86 5.96 -0.37 4.73
N SER A 87 6.36 -0.69 5.97
CA SER A 87 7.75 -1.04 6.28
C SER A 87 8.09 -2.50 5.99
N LEU A 88 7.20 -3.44 6.28
CA LEU A 88 7.48 -4.89 6.14
C LEU A 88 6.85 -5.51 4.90
N GLY A 89 5.77 -4.95 4.35
CA GLY A 89 5.07 -5.51 3.19
C GLY A 89 5.98 -5.78 1.99
N PRO A 90 6.78 -4.80 1.51
CA PRO A 90 7.73 -5.00 0.43
C PRO A 90 8.79 -6.07 0.72
N ILE A 91 9.35 -6.06 1.92
CA ILE A 91 10.40 -7.00 2.33
C ILE A 91 9.86 -8.43 2.40
N PHE A 92 8.73 -8.60 3.09
CA PHE A 92 8.05 -9.89 3.22
C PHE A 92 7.67 -10.45 1.85
N SER A 93 7.17 -9.60 0.94
CA SER A 93 6.80 -10.00 -0.42
C SER A 93 8.00 -10.54 -1.20
N VAL A 94 9.16 -9.88 -1.11
CA VAL A 94 10.39 -10.34 -1.77
C VAL A 94 10.86 -11.68 -1.19
N ILE A 95 10.89 -11.82 0.14
CA ILE A 95 11.30 -13.08 0.81
C ILE A 95 10.36 -14.22 0.41
N LEU A 96 9.05 -13.98 0.40
CA LEU A 96 8.06 -14.98 0.03
C LEU A 96 8.25 -15.45 -1.42
N ILE A 97 8.48 -14.53 -2.36
CA ILE A 97 8.72 -14.87 -3.77
C ILE A 97 9.98 -15.73 -3.91
N ILE A 98 11.09 -15.33 -3.27
CA ILE A 98 12.35 -16.09 -3.33
C ILE A 98 12.15 -17.48 -2.73
N SER A 99 11.44 -17.58 -1.60
CA SER A 99 11.17 -18.86 -0.94
C SER A 99 10.32 -19.80 -1.81
N LEU A 100 9.27 -19.28 -2.45
CA LEU A 100 8.43 -20.06 -3.37
C LEU A 100 9.22 -20.53 -4.60
N LEU A 101 10.05 -19.66 -5.18
CA LEU A 101 10.91 -20.05 -6.30
C LEU A 101 11.93 -21.11 -5.87
N GLY A 102 12.48 -21.01 -4.67
CA GLY A 102 13.37 -22.02 -4.10
C GLY A 102 12.73 -23.40 -3.93
N ILE A 103 11.43 -23.44 -3.61
CA ILE A 103 10.67 -24.70 -3.49
C ILE A 103 10.38 -25.28 -4.89
N VAL A 104 9.97 -24.44 -5.84
CA VAL A 104 9.62 -24.87 -7.20
C VAL A 104 10.86 -25.27 -8.00
N TYR A 105 11.99 -24.59 -7.77
CA TYR A 105 13.25 -24.77 -8.48
C TYR A 105 14.42 -25.01 -7.49
N PRO A 106 14.48 -26.17 -6.82
CA PRO A 106 15.42 -26.40 -5.71
C PRO A 106 16.91 -26.38 -6.10
N LYS A 107 17.24 -26.56 -7.39
CA LYS A 107 18.63 -26.54 -7.91
C LYS A 107 19.22 -25.13 -8.08
N THR A 108 18.46 -24.08 -7.77
CA THR A 108 18.78 -22.70 -8.16
C THR A 108 19.14 -21.82 -6.97
N LEU A 109 18.83 -22.27 -5.75
CA LEU A 109 19.27 -21.68 -4.48
C LEU A 109 20.33 -22.54 -3.77
N SER A 110 20.98 -23.46 -4.50
CA SER A 110 22.16 -24.19 -4.05
C SER A 110 23.43 -23.47 -4.51
N THR A 111 24.48 -23.47 -3.68
CA THR A 111 25.78 -22.88 -4.00
C THR A 111 26.28 -23.37 -5.37
N GLY A 112 26.39 -22.47 -6.36
CA GLY A 112 26.78 -22.81 -7.74
C GLY A 112 25.63 -23.19 -8.71
N GLY A 113 24.37 -22.94 -8.35
CA GLY A 113 23.19 -23.20 -9.19
C GLY A 113 22.95 -22.18 -10.32
N GLU A 114 22.00 -22.50 -11.20
CA GLU A 114 21.58 -21.61 -12.30
C GLU A 114 20.94 -20.31 -11.77
N TYR A 115 21.35 -19.18 -12.34
CA TYR A 115 20.83 -17.87 -11.99
C TYR A 115 19.35 -17.72 -12.35
N PHE A 116 18.56 -17.17 -11.45
CA PHE A 116 17.25 -16.63 -11.79
C PHE A 116 17.33 -15.12 -11.89
N GLN A 117 16.96 -14.58 -13.06
CA GLN A 117 16.48 -13.21 -13.10
C GLN A 117 15.20 -13.17 -12.29
N LEU A 118 15.27 -12.48 -11.16
CA LEU A 118 14.13 -12.12 -10.34
C LEU A 118 12.97 -11.77 -11.30
N PHE A 119 11.80 -12.37 -11.10
CA PHE A 119 10.57 -12.06 -11.84
C PHE A 119 9.63 -11.09 -11.08
N PRO A 120 10.06 -10.16 -10.20
CA PRO A 120 9.38 -10.05 -8.92
C PRO A 120 8.97 -8.64 -8.58
N THR A 121 9.20 -7.63 -9.42
CA THR A 121 8.84 -6.27 -9.07
C THR A 121 7.33 -6.15 -9.19
N ALA A 122 6.74 -6.65 -10.29
CA ALA A 122 5.28 -6.71 -10.43
C ALA A 122 4.62 -7.55 -9.33
N LEU A 123 5.10 -8.79 -9.11
CA LEU A 123 4.53 -9.69 -8.12
C LEU A 123 4.76 -9.20 -6.68
N ALA A 124 5.93 -8.63 -6.36
CA ALA A 124 6.17 -8.06 -5.04
C ALA A 124 5.30 -6.84 -4.78
N MET A 125 5.00 -6.03 -5.80
CA MET A 125 4.07 -4.90 -5.67
C MET A 125 2.64 -5.40 -5.40
N VAL A 126 2.18 -6.42 -6.12
CA VAL A 126 0.87 -7.08 -5.88
C VAL A 126 0.79 -7.59 -4.43
N LEU A 127 1.79 -8.36 -3.99
CA LEU A 127 1.84 -8.94 -2.65
C LEU A 127 1.97 -7.87 -1.56
N SER A 128 2.72 -6.79 -1.81
CA SER A 128 2.84 -5.66 -0.88
C SER A 128 1.47 -4.99 -0.66
N GLY A 129 0.75 -4.72 -1.75
CA GLY A 129 -0.60 -4.18 -1.69
C GLY A 129 -1.56 -5.10 -0.94
N PHE A 130 -1.44 -6.41 -1.14
CA PHE A 130 -2.22 -7.42 -0.41
C PHE A 130 -1.96 -7.41 1.09
N VAL A 131 -0.68 -7.44 1.51
CA VAL A 131 -0.27 -7.41 2.92
C VAL A 131 -0.76 -6.15 3.61
N ILE A 132 -0.55 -4.98 2.99
CA ILE A 132 -1.02 -3.69 3.52
C ILE A 132 -2.55 -3.70 3.67
N GLY A 133 -3.26 -4.14 2.62
CA GLY A 133 -4.71 -4.23 2.61
C GLY A 133 -5.24 -5.11 3.74
N ILE A 134 -4.64 -6.29 3.96
CA ILE A 134 -5.01 -7.21 5.05
C ILE A 134 -4.74 -6.60 6.42
N LEU A 135 -3.57 -6.01 6.64
CA LEU A 135 -3.24 -5.42 7.93
C LEU A 135 -4.24 -4.32 8.30
N GLN A 136 -4.64 -3.49 7.34
CA GLN A 136 -5.59 -2.40 7.56
C GLN A 136 -7.07 -2.84 7.50
N TYR A 137 -7.37 -4.06 7.07
CA TYR A 137 -8.73 -4.60 6.91
C TYR A 137 -9.58 -4.44 8.17
N SER A 138 -8.99 -4.72 9.34
CA SER A 138 -9.71 -4.70 10.61
C SER A 138 -10.19 -3.32 11.02
N GLU A 139 -9.48 -2.27 10.62
CA GLU A 139 -9.85 -0.88 10.92
C GLU A 139 -10.82 -0.34 9.87
N ILE A 140 -10.59 -0.65 8.58
CA ILE A 140 -11.49 -0.22 7.51
C ILE A 140 -12.90 -0.77 7.72
N LYS A 141 -13.05 -2.04 8.09
CA LYS A 141 -14.38 -2.62 8.32
C LYS A 141 -15.17 -1.88 9.41
N ILE A 142 -14.51 -1.19 10.35
CA ILE A 142 -15.19 -0.44 11.42
C ILE A 142 -15.87 0.82 10.87
N LEU A 143 -15.38 1.35 9.74
CA LEU A 143 -15.99 2.49 9.05
C LEU A 143 -17.36 2.16 8.43
N PHE A 144 -17.68 0.88 8.29
CA PHE A 144 -18.93 0.36 7.72
C PHE A 144 -19.81 -0.29 8.80
N THR A 145 -21.12 -0.33 8.58
CA THR A 145 -22.08 -0.96 9.52
C THR A 145 -22.94 -1.99 8.81
N GLY A 146 -23.45 -2.98 9.55
CA GLY A 146 -24.33 -4.01 9.01
C GLY A 146 -23.66 -4.86 7.92
N LYS A 147 -24.41 -5.20 6.87
CA LYS A 147 -23.96 -6.08 5.77
C LYS A 147 -22.77 -5.50 4.97
N ALA A 148 -22.61 -4.17 4.94
CA ALA A 148 -21.52 -3.49 4.23
C ALA A 148 -20.14 -3.66 4.91
N LYS A 149 -20.10 -4.16 6.16
CA LYS A 149 -18.87 -4.33 6.93
C LYS A 149 -17.86 -5.28 6.27
N LYS A 150 -18.34 -6.42 5.77
CA LYS A 150 -17.48 -7.44 5.14
C LYS A 150 -17.05 -7.01 3.74
N THR A 151 -17.99 -6.48 2.95
CA THR A 151 -17.73 -6.03 1.57
C THR A 151 -16.81 -4.82 1.50
N GLY A 152 -16.98 -3.84 2.40
CA GLY A 152 -16.09 -2.66 2.47
C GLY A 152 -14.64 -3.04 2.79
N GLY A 153 -14.44 -3.93 3.77
CA GLY A 153 -13.10 -4.44 4.08
C GLY A 153 -12.48 -5.20 2.91
N LEU A 154 -13.23 -6.06 2.22
CA LEU A 154 -12.70 -6.83 1.08
C LEU A 154 -12.36 -5.90 -0.10
N LEU A 155 -13.23 -4.92 -0.38
CA LEU A 155 -12.99 -3.91 -1.41
C LEU A 155 -11.72 -3.11 -1.13
N TRP A 156 -11.42 -2.81 0.13
CA TRP A 156 -10.15 -2.17 0.50
C TRP A 156 -8.94 -3.02 0.10
N VAL A 157 -8.94 -4.31 0.44
CA VAL A 157 -7.85 -5.22 0.08
C VAL A 157 -7.66 -5.26 -1.44
N PHE A 158 -8.75 -5.42 -2.20
CA PHE A 158 -8.69 -5.42 -3.66
C PHE A 158 -8.16 -4.10 -4.23
N LEU A 159 -8.60 -2.96 -3.69
CA LEU A 159 -8.11 -1.66 -4.13
C LEU A 159 -6.66 -1.42 -3.73
N SER A 160 -6.18 -1.92 -2.58
CA SER A 160 -4.77 -1.86 -2.21
C SER A 160 -3.91 -2.67 -3.17
N VAL A 161 -4.34 -3.89 -3.51
CA VAL A 161 -3.65 -4.73 -4.52
C VAL A 161 -3.62 -4.02 -5.87
N LEU A 162 -4.76 -3.52 -6.34
CA LEU A 162 -4.88 -2.81 -7.61
C LEU A 162 -4.00 -1.56 -7.64
N ALA A 163 -4.03 -0.76 -6.58
CA ALA A 163 -3.27 0.47 -6.43
C ALA A 163 -1.77 0.21 -6.60
N TRP A 164 -1.23 -0.77 -5.89
CA TRP A 164 0.18 -1.14 -5.99
C TRP A 164 0.53 -1.76 -7.35
N SER A 165 -0.37 -2.58 -7.92
CA SER A 165 -0.16 -3.19 -9.24
C SER A 165 -0.07 -2.14 -10.36
N LEU A 166 -1.01 -1.19 -10.37
CA LEU A 166 -1.03 -0.09 -11.34
C LEU A 166 0.17 0.85 -11.15
N SER A 167 0.59 1.05 -9.90
CA SER A 167 1.77 1.88 -9.59
C SER A 167 3.04 1.35 -10.27
N PHE A 168 3.19 0.03 -10.33
CA PHE A 168 4.28 -0.61 -11.06
C PHE A 168 4.18 -0.36 -12.57
N ALA A 169 3.01 -0.55 -13.16
CA ALA A 169 2.80 -0.31 -14.59
C ALA A 169 3.15 1.14 -14.96
N VAL A 170 2.65 2.11 -14.19
CA VAL A 170 2.96 3.53 -14.39
C VAL A 170 4.45 3.79 -14.20
N GLY A 171 5.07 3.30 -13.12
CA GLY A 171 6.50 3.47 -12.87
C GLY A 171 7.38 2.86 -13.98
N SER A 172 6.97 1.74 -14.55
CA SER A 172 7.72 1.01 -15.59
C SER A 172 7.82 1.75 -16.92
N VAL A 173 6.93 2.72 -17.19
CA VAL A 173 6.99 3.58 -18.39
C VAL A 173 8.16 4.56 -18.32
N TRP A 174 8.62 4.90 -17.12
CA TRP A 174 9.62 5.96 -16.89
C TRP A 174 10.99 5.39 -16.51
N GLN A 175 11.38 4.27 -17.13
CA GLN A 175 12.68 3.61 -16.88
C GLN A 175 13.85 4.59 -17.02
N GLY A 176 14.84 4.49 -16.12
CA GLY A 176 15.99 5.40 -16.05
C GLY A 176 15.78 6.67 -15.22
N GLN A 177 14.56 6.97 -14.75
CA GLN A 177 14.26 8.15 -13.92
C GLN A 177 13.75 7.76 -12.52
N PRO A 178 14.62 7.29 -11.60
CA PRO A 178 14.22 6.64 -10.35
C PRO A 178 13.39 7.53 -9.42
N ARG A 179 13.65 8.83 -9.40
CA ARG A 179 12.86 9.79 -8.61
C ARG A 179 11.44 9.92 -9.16
N LEU A 180 11.30 10.05 -10.48
CA LEU A 180 10.00 10.18 -11.15
C LEU A 180 9.18 8.89 -10.99
N GLN A 181 9.82 7.73 -11.13
CA GLN A 181 9.20 6.43 -10.90
C GLN A 181 8.64 6.32 -9.47
N SER A 182 9.45 6.64 -8.46
CA SER A 182 9.03 6.60 -7.06
C SER A 182 7.86 7.55 -6.80
N MET A 183 7.96 8.80 -7.27
CA MET A 183 6.87 9.78 -7.15
C MET A 183 5.56 9.29 -7.76
N LEU A 184 5.61 8.77 -8.99
CA LEU A 184 4.42 8.27 -9.69
C LEU A 184 3.84 7.06 -8.99
N VAL A 185 4.67 6.17 -8.43
CA VAL A 185 4.19 5.05 -7.60
C VAL A 185 3.35 5.56 -6.44
N GLY A 186 3.87 6.50 -5.65
CA GLY A 186 3.15 7.07 -4.51
C GLY A 186 1.85 7.78 -4.91
N ILE A 187 1.87 8.56 -5.99
CA ILE A 187 0.69 9.25 -6.52
C ILE A 187 -0.36 8.26 -7.01
N THR A 188 0.02 7.22 -7.77
CA THR A 188 -0.92 6.20 -8.24
C THR A 188 -1.55 5.43 -7.09
N ILE A 189 -0.75 5.05 -6.08
CA ILE A 189 -1.28 4.37 -4.89
C ILE A 189 -2.29 5.28 -4.18
N GLY A 190 -1.94 6.55 -3.98
CA GLY A 190 -2.81 7.56 -3.37
C GLY A 190 -4.10 7.78 -4.15
N PHE A 191 -4.01 7.90 -5.47
CA PHE A 191 -5.16 8.14 -6.32
C PHE A 191 -6.16 6.98 -6.24
N ILE A 192 -5.70 5.75 -6.48
CA ILE A 192 -6.56 4.55 -6.53
C ILE A 192 -7.13 4.22 -5.16
N SER A 193 -6.31 4.21 -4.10
CA SER A 193 -6.81 3.97 -2.74
C SER A 193 -7.70 5.11 -2.24
N GLY A 194 -7.45 6.34 -2.68
CA GLY A 194 -8.27 7.51 -2.35
C GLY A 194 -9.70 7.42 -2.88
N LEU A 195 -9.92 6.77 -4.04
CA LEU A 195 -11.26 6.57 -4.59
C LEU A 195 -12.17 5.82 -3.61
N PHE A 196 -11.61 4.93 -2.80
CA PHE A 196 -12.35 4.23 -1.75
C PHE A 196 -13.01 5.17 -0.74
N PHE A 197 -12.34 6.26 -0.36
CA PHE A 197 -12.87 7.24 0.60
C PHE A 197 -13.93 8.15 -0.01
N VAL A 198 -13.91 8.34 -1.33
CA VAL A 198 -15.02 8.98 -2.05
C VAL A 198 -16.28 8.11 -1.94
N ILE A 199 -16.13 6.79 -2.07
CA ILE A 199 -17.24 5.82 -1.94
C ILE A 199 -17.77 5.78 -0.49
N ILE A 200 -16.90 5.67 0.52
CA ILE A 200 -17.31 5.69 1.94
C ILE A 200 -18.05 6.98 2.31
N GLY A 201 -17.60 8.11 1.77
CA GLY A 201 -18.21 9.41 2.04
C GLY A 201 -19.70 9.45 1.75
N ASN A 202 -20.19 8.67 0.78
CA ASN A 202 -21.61 8.57 0.45
C ASN A 202 -22.42 7.77 1.48
N GLU A 203 -21.91 6.63 1.97
CA GLU A 203 -22.67 5.81 2.93
C GLU A 203 -22.84 6.50 4.29
N ASN A 204 -21.81 7.17 4.78
CA ASN A 204 -21.90 7.88 6.07
C ASN A 204 -22.84 9.09 5.99
N GLN A 205 -22.94 9.72 4.82
CA GLN A 205 -23.93 10.78 4.57
C GLN A 205 -25.37 10.25 4.64
N ILE A 206 -25.65 9.13 3.98
CA ILE A 206 -26.99 8.51 3.98
C ILE A 206 -27.42 8.16 5.41
N LYS A 207 -26.50 7.69 6.25
CA LYS A 207 -26.77 7.37 7.66
C LYS A 207 -27.07 8.62 8.49
N GLU A 208 -26.31 9.68 8.31
CA GLU A 208 -26.49 10.92 9.08
C GLU A 208 -27.79 11.63 8.70
N GLU A 209 -28.15 11.63 7.41
CA GLU A 209 -29.44 12.16 6.94
C GLU A 209 -30.63 11.36 7.46
N ARG A 210 -30.53 10.03 7.57
CA ARG A 210 -31.58 9.20 8.20
C ARG A 210 -31.75 9.52 9.68
N ARG A 211 -30.64 9.58 10.43
CA ARG A 211 -30.67 9.92 11.87
C ARG A 211 -31.31 11.28 12.15
N ARG A 212 -31.06 12.29 11.30
CA ARG A 212 -31.67 13.63 11.44
C ARG A 212 -33.16 13.65 11.12
N ARG A 213 -33.65 12.74 10.27
CA ARG A 213 -35.09 12.59 10.03
C ARG A 213 -35.76 11.92 11.23
N ASP A 214 -35.15 10.85 11.74
CA ASP A 214 -35.68 10.08 12.88
C ASP A 214 -35.66 10.88 14.19
N SER A 215 -34.79 11.88 14.35
CA SER A 215 -34.76 12.79 15.52
C SER A 215 -35.80 13.92 15.46
N ASN A 216 -36.39 14.15 14.28
CA ASN A 216 -37.34 15.25 14.04
C ASN A 216 -38.79 14.74 13.92
N SER A 217 -39.00 13.42 13.99
CA SER A 217 -40.30 12.74 14.07
C SER A 217 -40.59 12.32 15.50
#